data_AF-A0A4Q2ZC74-F1
#
_entry.id   AF-A0A4Q2ZC74-F1
#
_cell.length_a   1.000
_cell.length_b   1.000
_cell.length_c   1.000
_cell.angle_alpha   90.00
_cell.angle_beta   90.00
_cell.angle_gamma   90.00
#
_symmetry.space_group_name_H-M   'P 1'
#
loop_
_entity.id
_entity.type
_entity.pdbx_description
1 polymer ?
#
loop_
_entity_poly.entity_id
_entity_poly.type
_entity_poly.pdbx_seq_one_letter_code
_entity_poly.pdbx_strand_id
1 'polypeptide(L)'
;GNRQEFQMMLAAMVLIVFNVVFWTLFEQAGSSLTLFADRNTNLSVFGLFSMTAAQTQFFNAAFIVLLAPFMSMLWTSLAKRGMEPTIPVKFGIALIGVALGFLLLAWGASFADSNFQVGLWWLAGLYLVHSFAELCISPVGLSMITKLSIARIVGLMMGVWFLSISVAQFFAGIIAQFASVETVGGQVTNLKVSLDTYTAMFTLISYWAIGLGVLLLILSFPLKKWMHGVK
;
A
#
# COMPACT_ATOMS: atom_id res chain seq x y z
N GLY A 1 14.37 13.45 -28.40
CA GLY A 1 13.65 14.26 -27.43
C GLY A 1 14.58 15.29 -26.85
N ASN A 2 14.07 16.44 -26.43
CA ASN A 2 14.88 17.47 -25.76
C ASN A 2 15.23 17.00 -24.33
N ARG A 3 16.26 17.59 -23.70
CA ARG A 3 16.72 17.24 -22.33
C ARG A 3 15.58 17.24 -21.31
N GLN A 4 14.63 18.16 -21.44
CA GLN A 4 13.43 18.24 -20.60
C GLN A 4 12.53 17.00 -20.73
N GLU A 5 12.22 16.59 -21.96
CA GLU A 5 11.40 15.40 -22.20
C GLU A 5 12.04 14.14 -21.61
N PHE A 6 13.37 14.01 -21.74
CA PHE A 6 14.13 12.91 -21.17
C PHE A 6 14.06 12.90 -19.64
N GLN A 7 14.20 14.06 -19.00
CA GLN A 7 14.09 14.20 -17.54
C GLN A 7 12.69 13.85 -17.01
N MET A 8 11.63 14.30 -17.70
CA MET A 8 10.25 13.97 -17.34
C MET A 8 9.96 12.47 -17.49
N MET A 9 10.46 11.86 -18.56
CA MET A 9 10.36 10.40 -18.75
C MET A 9 11.10 9.64 -17.65
N LEU A 10 12.32 10.04 -17.29
CA LEU A 10 13.06 9.41 -16.20
C LEU A 10 12.30 9.55 -14.88
N ALA A 11 11.72 10.71 -14.59
CA ALA A 11 10.90 10.91 -13.40
C ALA A 11 9.68 9.98 -13.40
N ALA A 12 8.98 9.83 -14.53
CA ALA A 12 7.86 8.91 -14.67
C ALA A 12 8.30 7.45 -14.42
N MET A 13 9.43 7.02 -15.01
CA MET A 13 9.94 5.65 -14.83
C MET A 13 10.31 5.37 -13.36
N VAL A 14 10.95 6.31 -12.68
CA VAL A 14 11.25 6.16 -11.24
C VAL A 14 9.95 6.01 -10.45
N LEU A 15 8.94 6.85 -10.71
CA LEU A 15 7.65 6.79 -10.02
C LEU A 15 6.87 5.51 -10.35
N ILE A 16 7.00 4.97 -11.55
CA ILE A 16 6.45 3.64 -11.92
C ILE A 16 7.10 2.54 -11.07
N VAL A 17 8.42 2.57 -10.85
CA VAL A 17 9.08 1.58 -9.99
C VAL A 17 8.54 1.65 -8.56
N PHE A 18 8.38 2.85 -8.00
CA PHE A 18 7.76 3.01 -6.67
C PHE A 18 6.28 2.65 -6.65
N ASN A 19 5.56 2.80 -7.77
CA ASN A 19 4.20 2.28 -7.92
C ASN A 19 4.17 0.75 -7.79
N VAL A 20 5.11 0.04 -8.42
CA VAL A 20 5.22 -1.42 -8.26
C VAL A 20 5.38 -1.79 -6.79
N VAL A 21 6.29 -1.12 -6.07
CA VAL A 21 6.53 -1.37 -4.64
C VAL A 21 5.27 -1.12 -3.82
N PHE A 22 4.59 0.01 -4.04
CA PHE A 22 3.38 0.34 -3.31
C PHE A 22 2.30 -0.73 -3.48
N TRP A 23 1.97 -1.08 -4.73
CA TRP A 23 0.94 -2.08 -4.99
C TRP A 23 1.36 -3.48 -4.56
N THR A 24 2.65 -3.83 -4.62
CA THR A 24 3.16 -5.12 -4.11
C THR A 24 2.81 -5.31 -2.62
N LEU A 25 2.92 -4.22 -1.84
CA LEU A 25 2.63 -4.20 -0.41
C LEU A 25 1.13 -4.09 -0.14
N PHE A 26 0.43 -3.25 -0.89
CA PHE A 26 -1.01 -3.02 -0.73
C PHE A 26 -1.83 -4.28 -1.07
N GLU A 27 -1.45 -5.00 -2.11
CA GLU A 27 -2.12 -6.22 -2.59
C GLU A 27 -1.93 -7.44 -1.67
N GLN A 28 -1.16 -7.29 -0.59
CA GLN A 28 -1.17 -8.27 0.50
C GLN A 28 -2.56 -8.41 1.13
N ALA A 29 -3.43 -7.40 0.98
CA ALA A 29 -4.84 -7.44 1.38
C ALA A 29 -5.57 -8.69 0.85
N GLY A 30 -5.34 -9.04 -0.43
CA GLY A 30 -5.96 -10.18 -1.09
C GLY A 30 -5.27 -11.53 -0.86
N SER A 31 -4.14 -11.54 -0.16
CA SER A 31 -3.30 -12.73 0.03
C SER A 31 -2.95 -12.94 1.51
N SER A 32 -1.78 -12.52 1.95
CA SER A 32 -1.27 -12.79 3.30
C SER A 32 -2.16 -12.21 4.41
N LEU A 33 -2.76 -11.04 4.21
CA LEU A 33 -3.69 -10.45 5.19
C LEU A 33 -5.01 -11.22 5.28
N THR A 34 -5.51 -11.74 4.16
CA THR A 34 -6.70 -12.61 4.18
C THR A 34 -6.39 -13.93 4.90
N LEU A 35 -5.22 -14.51 4.69
CA LEU A 35 -4.80 -15.71 5.44
C LEU A 35 -4.57 -15.44 6.93
N PHE A 36 -4.01 -14.29 7.27
CA PHE A 36 -3.88 -13.83 8.66
C PHE A 36 -5.25 -13.62 9.32
N ALA A 37 -6.20 -13.05 8.58
CA ALA A 37 -7.58 -12.88 9.04
C ALA A 37 -8.25 -14.23 9.35
N ASP A 38 -8.00 -15.25 8.54
CA ASP A 38 -8.53 -16.60 8.72
C ASP A 38 -7.92 -17.34 9.92
N ARG A 39 -6.60 -17.21 10.10
CA ARG A 39 -5.82 -18.05 11.04
C ARG A 39 -5.59 -17.39 12.39
N ASN A 40 -5.36 -16.09 12.40
CA ASN A 40 -4.83 -15.36 13.55
C ASN A 40 -5.66 -14.14 13.93
N THR A 41 -6.89 -14.00 13.43
CA THR A 41 -7.79 -12.90 13.81
C THR A 41 -9.09 -13.44 14.37
N ASN A 42 -9.54 -12.87 15.49
CA ASN A 42 -10.87 -13.11 16.00
C ASN A 42 -11.86 -12.27 15.18
N LEU A 43 -12.60 -12.94 14.30
CA LEU A 43 -13.54 -12.34 13.35
C LEU A 43 -14.93 -12.02 13.95
N SER A 44 -15.08 -12.14 15.27
CA SER A 44 -16.32 -11.77 15.96
C SER A 44 -16.53 -10.26 15.98
N VAL A 45 -17.67 -9.81 15.46
CA VAL A 45 -18.07 -8.41 15.48
C VAL A 45 -18.96 -8.19 16.70
N PHE A 46 -18.37 -7.60 17.75
CA PHE A 46 -19.06 -7.30 19.02
C PHE A 46 -19.77 -8.51 19.67
N GLY A 47 -19.40 -9.75 19.33
CA GLY A 47 -20.08 -10.96 19.80
C GLY A 47 -21.44 -11.25 19.14
N LEU A 48 -21.87 -10.44 18.16
CA LEU A 48 -23.20 -10.55 17.53
C LEU A 48 -23.20 -11.47 16.31
N PHE A 49 -22.17 -11.40 15.49
CA PHE A 49 -21.97 -12.24 14.31
C PHE A 49 -20.47 -12.38 14.02
N SER A 50 -20.10 -13.36 13.19
CA SER A 50 -18.71 -13.54 12.73
C SER A 50 -18.62 -13.19 11.26
N MET A 51 -17.59 -12.43 10.90
CA MET A 51 -17.20 -12.23 9.49
C MET A 51 -16.41 -13.43 8.98
N THR A 52 -16.38 -13.61 7.66
CA THR A 52 -15.38 -14.46 7.01
C THR A 52 -14.10 -13.68 6.77
N ALA A 53 -12.96 -14.38 6.63
CA ALA A 53 -11.68 -13.74 6.35
C ALA A 53 -11.72 -12.87 5.08
N ALA A 54 -12.38 -13.33 4.01
CA ALA A 54 -12.50 -12.54 2.78
C ALA A 54 -13.34 -11.26 2.98
N GLN A 55 -14.34 -11.29 3.88
CA GLN A 55 -15.18 -10.13 4.17
C GLN A 55 -14.42 -9.01 4.86
N THR A 56 -13.24 -9.24 5.46
CA THR A 56 -12.47 -8.16 6.10
C THR A 56 -12.00 -7.12 5.08
N GLN A 57 -11.88 -7.47 3.80
CA GLN A 57 -11.55 -6.52 2.73
C GLN A 57 -12.63 -5.43 2.55
N PHE A 58 -13.85 -5.65 3.06
CA PHE A 58 -14.88 -4.60 3.10
C PHE A 58 -14.39 -3.33 3.80
N PHE A 59 -13.53 -3.45 4.82
CA PHE A 59 -12.98 -2.28 5.52
C PHE A 59 -12.26 -1.33 4.58
N ASN A 60 -11.50 -1.83 3.61
CA ASN A 60 -10.82 -0.97 2.63
C ASN A 60 -11.84 -0.14 1.82
N ALA A 61 -12.85 -0.79 1.23
CA ALA A 61 -13.88 -0.10 0.46
C ALA A 61 -14.68 0.91 1.32
N ALA A 62 -15.04 0.51 2.54
CA ALA A 62 -15.76 1.38 3.47
C ALA A 62 -14.94 2.63 3.85
N PHE A 63 -13.66 2.47 4.15
CA PHE A 63 -12.79 3.60 4.48
C PHE A 63 -12.49 4.48 3.27
N ILE A 64 -12.37 3.94 2.06
CA ILE A 64 -12.25 4.76 0.84
C ILE A 64 -13.46 5.69 0.72
N VAL A 65 -14.68 5.16 0.83
CA VAL A 65 -15.92 5.96 0.72
C VAL A 65 -15.97 7.04 1.81
N LEU A 66 -15.59 6.68 3.04
CA LEU A 66 -15.60 7.60 4.18
C LEU A 66 -14.51 8.68 4.08
N LEU A 67 -13.30 8.32 3.65
CA LEU A 67 -12.14 9.21 3.61
C LEU A 67 -12.06 10.03 2.32
N ALA A 68 -12.66 9.60 1.21
CA ALA A 68 -12.66 10.33 -0.06
C ALA A 68 -13.07 11.81 0.05
N PRO A 69 -14.21 12.18 0.67
CA PRO A 69 -14.57 13.59 0.83
C PRO A 69 -13.57 14.36 1.70
N PHE A 70 -13.06 13.73 2.76
CA PHE A 70 -12.04 14.33 3.63
C PHE A 70 -10.73 14.61 2.87
N MET A 71 -10.25 13.64 2.09
CA MET A 71 -9.05 13.77 1.27
C MET A 71 -9.22 14.84 0.19
N SER A 72 -10.38 14.91 -0.45
CA SER A 72 -10.69 15.97 -1.42
C SER A 72 -10.61 17.36 -0.78
N MET A 73 -11.18 17.55 0.42
CA MET A 73 -11.08 18.80 1.17
C MET A 73 -9.65 19.13 1.58
N LEU A 74 -8.89 18.13 2.07
CA LEU A 74 -7.50 18.28 2.48
C LEU A 74 -6.63 18.77 1.31
N TRP A 75 -6.70 18.09 0.16
CA TRP A 75 -5.90 18.45 -1.01
C TRP A 75 -6.29 19.79 -1.59
N THR A 76 -7.60 20.08 -1.68
CA THR A 76 -8.09 21.38 -2.16
C THR A 76 -7.63 22.52 -1.25
N SER A 77 -7.63 22.31 0.07
CA SER A 77 -7.16 23.30 1.06
C SER A 77 -5.66 23.55 0.93
N LEU A 78 -4.85 22.48 0.82
CA LEU A 78 -3.41 22.57 0.61
C LEU A 78 -3.05 23.24 -0.73
N ALA A 79 -3.81 22.92 -1.79
CA ALA A 79 -3.65 23.55 -3.10
C ALA A 79 -3.93 25.05 -3.06
N LYS A 80 -5.01 25.49 -2.39
CA LYS A 80 -5.33 26.92 -2.18
C LYS A 80 -4.24 27.66 -1.40
N ARG A 81 -3.51 26.98 -0.52
CA ARG A 81 -2.39 27.54 0.26
C ARG A 81 -1.04 27.44 -0.46
N GLY A 82 -0.99 26.85 -1.66
CA GLY A 82 0.27 26.61 -2.38
C GLY A 82 1.18 25.58 -1.70
N MET A 83 0.66 24.80 -0.75
CA MET A 83 1.39 23.81 0.06
C MET A 83 1.13 22.37 -0.40
N GLU A 84 0.55 22.20 -1.59
CA GLU A 84 0.29 20.86 -2.11
C GLU A 84 1.62 20.08 -2.28
N PRO A 85 1.75 18.89 -1.65
CA PRO A 85 2.92 18.06 -1.83
C PRO A 85 3.07 17.63 -3.29
N THR A 86 4.31 17.55 -3.77
CA THR A 86 4.58 17.07 -5.13
C THR A 86 4.26 15.58 -5.27
N ILE A 87 4.08 15.11 -6.50
CA ILE A 87 3.78 13.70 -6.80
C ILE A 87 4.76 12.74 -6.09
N PRO A 88 6.10 12.90 -6.17
CA PRO A 88 7.03 12.00 -5.47
C PRO A 88 6.86 12.02 -3.95
N VAL A 89 6.52 13.18 -3.37
CA VAL A 89 6.28 13.29 -1.92
C VAL A 89 4.99 12.57 -1.53
N LYS A 90 3.92 12.68 -2.31
CA LYS A 90 2.67 11.92 -2.08
C LYS A 90 2.92 10.41 -2.12
N PHE A 91 3.71 9.92 -3.07
CA PHE A 91 4.11 8.51 -3.12
C PHE A 91 4.95 8.10 -1.91
N GLY A 92 5.90 8.93 -1.47
CA GLY A 92 6.72 8.64 -0.29
C GLY A 92 5.88 8.55 0.99
N ILE A 93 4.95 9.49 1.19
CA ILE A 93 3.99 9.47 2.31
C ILE A 93 3.13 8.22 2.27
N ALA A 94 2.64 7.83 1.11
CA ALA A 94 1.80 6.64 0.95
C ALA A 94 2.57 5.34 1.24
N LEU A 95 3.81 5.20 0.78
CA LEU A 95 4.65 4.04 1.10
C LEU A 95 4.90 3.91 2.61
N ILE A 96 5.21 5.03 3.27
CA ILE A 96 5.35 5.06 4.73
C ILE A 96 4.01 4.73 5.40
N GLY A 97 2.89 5.24 4.88
CA GLY A 97 1.54 4.93 5.37
C GLY A 97 1.23 3.43 5.33
N VAL A 98 1.50 2.75 4.20
CA VAL A 98 1.33 1.30 4.09
C VAL A 98 2.20 0.56 5.12
N ALA A 99 3.44 1.00 5.30
CA ALA A 99 4.33 0.43 6.32
C ALA A 99 3.79 0.62 7.74
N LEU A 100 3.26 1.80 8.06
CA LEU A 100 2.66 2.08 9.37
C LEU A 100 1.42 1.23 9.60
N GLY A 101 0.63 0.92 8.56
CA GLY A 101 -0.50 0.01 8.69
C GLY A 101 -0.07 -1.43 9.05
N PHE A 102 1.00 -1.92 8.43
CA PHE A 102 1.56 -3.23 8.78
C PHE A 102 2.19 -3.25 10.17
N LEU A 103 2.91 -2.20 10.58
CA LEU A 103 3.45 -2.07 11.94
C LEU A 103 2.34 -1.97 12.98
N LEU A 104 1.22 -1.29 12.67
CA LEU A 104 0.06 -1.23 13.53
C LEU A 104 -0.52 -2.63 13.78
N LEU A 105 -0.65 -3.45 12.72
CA LEU A 105 -1.11 -4.83 12.87
C LEU A 105 -0.10 -5.71 13.61
N ALA A 106 1.20 -5.57 13.32
CA ALA A 106 2.26 -6.29 14.02
C ALA A 106 2.31 -5.91 15.51
N TRP A 107 2.05 -4.66 15.86
CA TRP A 107 1.88 -4.24 17.25
C TRP A 107 0.60 -4.84 17.86
N GLY A 108 -0.50 -4.89 17.09
CA GLY A 108 -1.73 -5.59 17.47
C GLY A 108 -1.52 -7.07 17.80
N ALA A 109 -0.56 -7.74 17.15
CA ALA A 109 -0.16 -9.12 17.47
C ALA A 109 0.30 -9.32 18.91
N SER A 110 0.85 -8.28 19.56
CA SER A 110 1.23 -8.35 20.98
C SER A 110 0.03 -8.43 21.93
N PHE A 111 -1.17 -8.09 21.46
CA PHE A 111 -2.44 -8.19 22.20
C PHE A 111 -3.24 -9.44 21.81
N ALA A 112 -2.59 -10.45 21.22
CA ALA A 112 -3.24 -11.71 20.89
C ALA A 112 -3.72 -12.44 22.17
N ASP A 113 -4.86 -13.11 22.05
CA ASP A 113 -5.45 -13.89 23.14
C ASP A 113 -4.76 -15.25 23.34
N SER A 114 -5.29 -16.07 24.25
CA SER A 114 -4.78 -17.43 24.51
C SER A 114 -4.85 -18.38 23.31
N ASN A 115 -5.63 -18.02 22.28
CA ASN A 115 -5.75 -18.77 21.03
C ASN A 115 -4.83 -18.22 19.94
N PHE A 116 -3.95 -17.27 20.27
CA PHE A 116 -3.05 -16.58 19.32
C PHE A 116 -3.83 -15.83 18.23
N GLN A 117 -5.00 -15.30 18.59
CA GLN A 117 -5.83 -14.48 17.71
C GLN A 117 -5.81 -13.01 18.15
N VAL A 118 -5.66 -12.10 17.18
CA VAL A 118 -5.78 -10.66 17.39
C VAL A 118 -7.21 -10.19 17.18
N GLY A 119 -7.60 -9.12 17.86
CA GLY A 119 -8.91 -8.51 17.63
C GLY A 119 -9.07 -7.95 16.22
N LEU A 120 -10.27 -8.13 15.63
CA LEU A 120 -10.65 -7.61 14.31
C LEU A 120 -10.30 -6.13 14.10
N TRP A 121 -10.39 -5.32 15.14
CA TRP A 121 -10.16 -3.87 15.06
C TRP A 121 -8.71 -3.49 14.74
N TRP A 122 -7.74 -4.36 15.01
CA TRP A 122 -6.36 -4.15 14.56
C TRP A 122 -6.25 -4.28 13.04
N LEU A 123 -6.94 -5.27 12.48
CA LEU A 123 -7.02 -5.46 11.03
C LEU A 123 -7.80 -4.31 10.36
N ALA A 124 -8.90 -3.87 10.97
CA ALA A 124 -9.63 -2.67 10.53
C ALA A 124 -8.73 -1.42 10.60
N GLY A 125 -7.94 -1.26 11.66
CA GLY A 125 -6.96 -0.18 11.80
C GLY A 125 -5.91 -0.18 10.69
N LEU A 126 -5.37 -1.36 10.33
CA LEU A 126 -4.48 -1.49 9.17
C LEU A 126 -5.17 -1.02 7.89
N TYR A 127 -6.39 -1.50 7.61
CA TYR A 127 -7.13 -1.11 6.41
C TYR A 127 -7.41 0.39 6.37
N LEU A 128 -7.70 1.03 7.51
CA LEU A 128 -7.88 2.48 7.59
C LEU A 128 -6.62 3.23 7.14
N VAL A 129 -5.46 2.84 7.66
CA VAL A 129 -4.17 3.48 7.32
C VAL A 129 -3.80 3.20 5.86
N HIS A 130 -4.01 1.97 5.37
CA HIS A 130 -3.77 1.59 3.98
C HIS A 130 -4.67 2.35 3.01
N SER A 131 -5.97 2.48 3.31
CA SER A 131 -6.90 3.27 2.49
C SER A 131 -6.52 4.75 2.44
N PHE A 132 -6.04 5.32 3.56
CA PHE A 132 -5.53 6.68 3.55
C PHE A 132 -4.29 6.82 2.64
N ALA A 133 -3.38 5.86 2.69
CA ALA A 133 -2.20 5.82 1.83
C ALA A 133 -2.56 5.67 0.35
N GLU A 134 -3.51 4.79 0.03
CA GLU A 134 -4.04 4.59 -1.33
C GLU A 134 -4.63 5.89 -1.89
N LEU A 135 -5.46 6.59 -1.10
CA LEU A 135 -6.06 7.86 -1.50
C LEU A 135 -5.03 8.98 -1.74
N CYS A 136 -3.79 8.85 -1.26
CA CYS A 136 -2.71 9.77 -1.59
C CYS A 136 -2.18 9.58 -3.03
N ILE A 137 -2.28 8.37 -3.60
CA ILE A 137 -1.70 8.02 -4.91
C ILE A 137 -2.77 7.86 -6.01
N SER A 138 -3.93 7.29 -5.71
CA SER A 138 -4.93 6.87 -6.73
C SER A 138 -5.29 7.93 -7.79
N PRO A 139 -5.55 9.22 -7.45
CA PRO A 139 -5.83 10.24 -8.47
C PRO A 139 -4.58 10.76 -9.19
N VAL A 140 -3.39 10.51 -8.65
CA VAL A 140 -2.12 11.09 -9.10
C VAL A 140 -1.44 10.22 -10.16
N GLY A 141 -1.51 8.89 -10.03
CA GLY A 141 -0.79 7.95 -10.91
C GLY A 141 -1.10 8.12 -12.40
N LEU A 142 -2.39 8.07 -12.79
CA LEU A 142 -2.80 8.20 -14.19
C LEU A 142 -2.57 9.61 -14.74
N SER A 143 -2.79 10.65 -13.92
CA SER A 143 -2.53 12.04 -14.31
C SER A 143 -1.03 12.29 -14.54
N MET A 144 -0.18 11.70 -13.70
CA MET A 144 1.27 11.79 -13.83
C MET A 144 1.75 11.20 -15.15
N ILE A 145 1.31 9.98 -15.50
CA ILE A 145 1.77 9.30 -16.72
C ILE A 145 1.44 10.12 -17.95
N THR A 146 0.23 10.66 -18.03
CA THR A 146 -0.17 11.51 -19.17
C THR A 146 0.63 12.82 -19.23
N LYS A 147 0.89 13.48 -18.10
CA LYS A 147 1.61 14.77 -18.05
C LYS A 147 3.13 14.65 -18.22
N LEU A 148 3.75 13.58 -17.74
CA LEU A 148 5.21 13.39 -17.80
C LEU A 148 5.69 12.69 -19.07
N SER A 149 4.78 12.05 -19.81
CA SER A 149 5.12 11.33 -21.03
C SER A 149 5.25 12.27 -22.23
N ILE A 150 6.11 11.90 -23.17
CA ILE A 150 6.19 12.57 -24.47
C ILE A 150 4.89 12.28 -25.24
N ALA A 151 4.29 13.32 -25.84
CA ALA A 151 3.00 13.25 -26.54
C ALA A 151 2.88 12.05 -27.50
N ARG A 152 3.97 11.71 -28.20
CA ARG A 152 4.02 10.63 -29.20
C ARG A 152 3.98 9.20 -28.61
N ILE A 153 4.29 9.02 -27.32
CA ILE A 153 4.37 7.69 -26.66
C ILE A 153 3.48 7.59 -25.41
N VAL A 154 2.52 8.49 -25.21
CA VAL A 154 1.62 8.44 -24.03
C VAL A 154 0.90 7.09 -23.93
N GLY A 155 0.43 6.53 -25.05
CA GLY A 155 -0.22 5.22 -25.07
C GLY A 155 0.70 4.08 -24.62
N LEU A 156 1.97 4.10 -25.04
CA LEU A 156 2.97 3.13 -24.57
C LEU A 156 3.22 3.28 -23.06
N MET A 157 3.37 4.51 -22.58
CA MET A 157 3.61 4.78 -21.16
C MET A 157 2.43 4.39 -20.28
N MET A 158 1.19 4.52 -20.77
CA MET A 158 0.00 3.96 -20.11
C MET A 158 0.06 2.43 -20.07
N GLY A 159 0.52 1.78 -21.13
CA GLY A 159 0.79 0.34 -21.14
C GLY A 159 1.82 -0.07 -20.08
N VAL A 160 2.92 0.68 -19.94
CA VAL A 160 3.93 0.46 -18.89
C VAL A 160 3.33 0.66 -17.49
N TRP A 161 2.46 1.65 -17.31
CA TRP A 161 1.75 1.85 -16.04
C TRP A 161 0.89 0.64 -15.66
N PHE A 162 0.06 0.13 -16.57
CA PHE A 162 -0.73 -1.07 -16.29
C PHE A 162 0.13 -2.33 -16.10
N LEU A 163 1.22 -2.47 -16.88
CA LEU A 163 2.19 -3.55 -16.69
C LEU A 163 2.79 -3.51 -15.28
N SER A 164 3.05 -2.31 -14.73
CA SER A 164 3.56 -2.16 -13.37
C SER A 164 2.62 -2.76 -12.31
N ILE A 165 1.30 -2.71 -12.52
CA ILE A 165 0.30 -3.33 -11.63
C ILE A 165 0.39 -4.86 -11.72
N SER A 166 0.51 -5.41 -12.92
CA SER A 166 0.69 -6.86 -13.10
C SER A 166 1.97 -7.36 -12.43
N VAL A 167 3.07 -6.62 -12.58
CA VAL A 167 4.34 -6.92 -11.92
C VAL A 167 4.20 -6.85 -10.40
N ALA A 168 3.48 -5.85 -9.89
CA ALA A 168 3.21 -5.72 -8.46
C ALA A 168 2.43 -6.91 -7.89
N GLN A 169 1.39 -7.36 -8.60
CA GLN A 169 0.60 -8.55 -8.21
C GLN A 169 1.46 -9.82 -8.17
N PHE A 170 2.35 -9.99 -9.14
CA PHE A 170 3.30 -11.11 -9.15
C PHE A 170 4.23 -11.08 -7.94
N PHE A 171 4.84 -9.93 -7.63
CA PHE A 171 5.68 -9.80 -6.45
C PHE A 171 4.89 -9.92 -5.15
N ALA A 172 3.64 -9.45 -5.10
CA ALA A 172 2.77 -9.61 -3.93
C ALA A 172 2.54 -11.11 -3.63
N GLY A 173 2.32 -11.91 -4.67
CA GLY A 173 2.21 -13.36 -4.57
C GLY A 173 3.50 -14.04 -4.07
N ILE A 174 4.67 -13.56 -4.51
CA ILE A 174 5.96 -14.06 -3.99
C ILE A 174 6.11 -13.71 -2.50
N ILE A 175 5.81 -12.47 -2.10
CA ILE A 175 5.87 -12.06 -0.68
C ILE A 175 4.93 -12.92 0.17
N ALA A 176 3.72 -13.18 -0.32
CA ALA A 176 2.75 -14.01 0.40
C ALA A 176 3.23 -15.46 0.63
N GLN A 177 4.15 -16.00 -0.19
CA GLN A 177 4.76 -17.30 0.04
C GLN A 177 5.70 -17.31 1.26
N PHE A 178 6.29 -16.17 1.63
CA PHE A 178 7.05 -16.06 2.89
C PHE A 178 6.14 -16.08 4.12
N ALA A 179 4.82 -15.88 3.93
CA ALA A 179 3.80 -16.09 4.94
C ALA A 179 3.33 -17.56 5.03
N SER A 180 4.02 -18.50 4.35
CA SER A 180 3.69 -19.91 4.40
C SER A 180 3.98 -20.49 5.79
N VAL A 181 3.02 -21.27 6.27
CA VAL A 181 3.07 -21.96 7.56
C VAL A 181 2.75 -23.41 7.26
N GLU A 182 3.44 -24.35 7.93
CA GLU A 182 3.16 -25.77 7.76
C GLU A 182 1.69 -26.06 8.06
N THR A 183 1.02 -26.69 7.11
CA THR A 183 -0.37 -27.13 7.25
C THR A 183 -0.44 -28.64 7.05
N VAL A 184 -1.17 -29.32 7.93
CA VAL A 184 -1.50 -30.75 7.78
C VAL A 184 -3.01 -30.83 7.56
N GLY A 185 -3.42 -31.32 6.38
CA GLY A 185 -4.85 -31.36 6.01
C GLY A 185 -5.49 -29.97 5.82
N GLY A 186 -4.71 -28.94 5.51
CA GLY A 186 -5.19 -27.56 5.33
C GLY A 186 -5.37 -26.77 6.63
N GLN A 187 -5.12 -27.39 7.80
CA GLN A 187 -5.11 -26.70 9.09
C GLN A 187 -3.68 -26.39 9.52
N VAL A 188 -3.50 -25.20 10.08
CA VAL A 188 -2.22 -24.75 10.62
C VAL A 188 -1.86 -25.58 11.84
N THR A 189 -0.69 -26.21 11.82
CA THR A 189 -0.24 -27.12 12.89
C THR A 189 0.05 -26.39 14.20
N ASN A 190 0.40 -25.10 14.12
CA ASN A 190 0.71 -24.27 15.28
C ASN A 190 0.33 -22.79 15.05
N LEU A 191 -0.76 -22.35 15.69
CA LEU A 191 -1.28 -20.97 15.57
C LEU A 191 -0.31 -19.92 16.12
N LYS A 192 0.52 -20.26 17.11
CA LYS A 192 1.57 -19.38 17.62
C LYS A 192 2.65 -19.15 16.57
N VAL A 193 3.15 -20.23 15.96
CA VAL A 193 4.14 -20.13 14.87
C VAL A 193 3.57 -19.33 13.70
N SER A 194 2.27 -19.50 13.40
CA SER A 194 1.58 -18.70 12.39
C SER A 194 1.61 -17.20 12.72
N LEU A 195 1.22 -16.84 13.94
CA LEU A 195 1.21 -15.46 14.40
C LEU A 195 2.61 -14.84 14.30
N ASP A 196 3.62 -15.55 14.76
CA ASP A 196 5.01 -15.11 14.75
C ASP A 196 5.52 -14.93 13.31
N THR A 197 5.24 -15.88 12.40
CA THR A 197 5.61 -15.81 10.99
C THR A 197 4.97 -14.61 10.29
N TYR A 198 3.65 -14.42 10.43
CA TYR A 198 2.97 -13.27 9.85
C TYR A 198 3.49 -11.95 10.42
N THR A 199 3.66 -11.87 11.74
CA THR A 199 4.16 -10.67 12.42
C THR A 199 5.58 -10.33 11.97
N ALA A 200 6.46 -11.32 11.84
CA ALA A 200 7.82 -11.14 11.33
C ALA A 200 7.81 -10.66 9.87
N MET A 201 6.96 -11.26 9.02
CA MET A 201 6.83 -10.84 7.63
C MET A 201 6.31 -9.40 7.52
N PHE A 202 5.22 -9.06 8.21
CA PHE A 202 4.65 -7.70 8.22
C PHE A 202 5.65 -6.67 8.73
N THR A 203 6.41 -7.01 9.77
CA THR A 203 7.48 -6.13 10.30
C THR A 203 8.60 -5.94 9.28
N LEU A 204 9.06 -7.02 8.64
CA LEU A 204 10.13 -6.96 7.65
C LEU A 204 9.75 -6.10 6.44
N ILE A 205 8.58 -6.35 5.84
CA ILE A 205 8.11 -5.57 4.69
C ILE A 205 7.86 -4.11 5.08
N SER A 206 7.47 -3.83 6.33
CA SER A 206 7.31 -2.47 6.83
C SER A 206 8.64 -1.72 6.88
N TYR A 207 9.71 -2.32 7.37
CA TYR A 207 11.02 -1.66 7.41
C TYR A 207 11.56 -1.37 6.00
N TRP A 208 11.38 -2.31 5.06
CA TRP A 208 11.69 -2.07 3.66
C TRP A 208 10.84 -0.93 3.07
N ALA A 209 9.54 -0.91 3.35
CA ALA A 209 8.63 0.12 2.88
C ALA A 209 8.97 1.52 3.45
N ILE A 210 9.32 1.61 4.73
CA ILE A 210 9.83 2.85 5.34
C ILE A 210 11.12 3.28 4.66
N GLY A 211 12.09 2.37 4.50
CA GLY A 211 13.37 2.66 3.85
C GLY A 211 13.19 3.19 2.43
N LEU A 212 12.35 2.54 1.63
CA LEU A 212 12.03 2.95 0.26
C LEU A 212 11.20 4.25 0.21
N GLY A 213 10.28 4.45 1.16
CA GLY A 213 9.52 5.69 1.29
C GLY A 213 10.40 6.88 1.63
N VAL A 214 11.31 6.73 2.60
CA VAL A 214 12.31 7.76 2.95
C VAL A 214 13.26 8.01 1.79
N LEU A 215 13.73 6.95 1.11
CA LEU A 215 14.54 7.09 -0.10
C LEU A 215 13.80 7.91 -1.16
N LEU A 216 12.51 7.65 -1.39
CA LEU A 216 11.72 8.43 -2.35
C LEU A 216 11.53 9.88 -1.90
N LEU A 217 11.38 10.14 -0.60
CA LEU A 217 11.34 11.52 -0.08
C LEU A 217 12.66 12.25 -0.33
N ILE A 218 13.80 11.57 -0.22
CA ILE A 218 15.12 12.14 -0.58
C ILE A 218 15.24 12.32 -2.10
N LEU A 219 14.77 11.36 -2.90
CA LEU A 219 14.75 11.48 -4.36
C LEU A 219 13.72 12.51 -4.85
N SER A 220 12.78 12.94 -4.00
CA SER A 220 11.76 13.92 -4.38
C SER A 220 12.36 15.27 -4.76
N PHE A 221 13.50 15.66 -4.17
CA PHE A 221 14.18 16.91 -4.46
C PHE A 221 14.65 16.99 -5.93
N PRO A 222 15.45 16.03 -6.45
CA PRO A 222 15.81 16.03 -7.87
C PRO A 222 14.63 15.71 -8.79
N LEU A 223 13.72 14.80 -8.40
CA LEU A 223 12.55 14.45 -9.22
C LEU A 223 11.63 15.66 -9.46
N LYS A 224 11.40 16.48 -8.44
CA LYS A 224 10.63 17.73 -8.57
C LYS A 224 11.23 18.66 -9.62
N LYS A 225 12.56 18.72 -9.73
CA LYS A 225 13.25 19.53 -10.74
C LYS A 225 13.06 18.95 -12.15
N TRP A 226 13.13 17.62 -12.29
CA TRP A 226 12.94 16.91 -13.56
C TRP A 226 11.49 16.88 -14.05
N MET A 227 10.53 17.14 -13.17
CA MET A 227 9.12 17.27 -13.55
C MET A 227 8.76 18.63 -14.15
N HIS A 228 9.68 19.61 -14.17
CA HIS A 228 9.50 20.92 -14.81
C HIS A 228 8.18 21.64 -14.48
N GLY A 229 7.75 21.57 -13.21
CA GLY A 229 6.55 22.28 -12.74
C GLY A 229 5.23 21.49 -12.88
N VAL A 230 5.28 20.25 -13.34
CA VAL A 230 4.13 19.34 -13.31
C VAL A 230 3.72 19.06 -11.85
N LYS A 231 2.44 19.29 -11.55
CA LYS A 231 1.77 19.00 -10.27
C LYS A 231 0.73 17.91 -10.45
#